data_AF-A0A535XT24-F1
#
_entry.id   AF-A0A535XT24-F1
#
_cell.length_a   1.000
_cell.length_b   1.000
_cell.length_c   1.000
_cell.angle_alpha   90.00
_cell.angle_beta   90.00
_cell.angle_gamma   90.00
#
_symmetry.space_group_name_H-M   'P 1'
#
loop_
_entity.id
_entity.type
_entity.pdbx_description
1 polymer ?
#
loop_
_entity_poly.entity_id
_entity_poly.type
_entity_poly.pdbx_seq_one_letter_code
_entity_poly.pdbx_strand_id
1 'polypeptide(L)' 'MSDPQHPERGVYRSDDGGQTWQATAQGIEKPSIQALALDPRQPQRLYAAAPDGALYLSEDGASSWRLLAGTGAVAAR' A
#
# COMPACT_ATOMS: atom_id res chain seq x y z
N MET A 1 19.66 -9.13 1.98
CA MET A 1 20.03 -8.06 2.93
C MET A 1 19.17 -6.87 2.57
N SER A 2 18.27 -6.44 3.45
CA SER A 2 17.48 -5.21 3.25
C SER A 2 18.38 -4.00 3.50
N ASP A 3 18.34 -3.01 2.61
CA ASP A 3 19.13 -1.77 2.74
C ASP A 3 18.55 -0.91 3.87
N PRO A 4 19.34 -0.53 4.89
CA PRO A 4 18.87 0.34 5.98
C PRO A 4 18.34 1.71 5.52
N GLN A 5 18.77 2.19 4.35
CA GLN A 5 18.32 3.47 3.78
C GLN A 5 17.01 3.32 2.99
N HIS A 6 16.71 2.10 2.53
CA HIS A 6 15.47 1.73 1.86
C HIS A 6 14.80 0.59 2.62
N PRO A 7 14.16 0.87 3.77
CA PRO A 7 13.27 -0.12 4.37
C PRO A 7 12.31 -0.59 3.29
N GLU A 8 12.16 -1.90 3.13
CA GLU A 8 11.27 -2.56 2.17
C GLU A 8 9.82 -2.16 2.51
N ARG A 9 9.43 -0.99 2.03
CA ARG A 9 8.12 -0.38 2.25
C ARG A 9 7.30 -0.91 1.07
N GLY A 10 6.49 -1.95 1.28
CA GLY A 10 5.96 -2.78 0.18
C GLY A 10 5.24 -2.07 -0.98
N VAL A 11 4.93 -0.77 -0.88
CA VAL A 11 4.38 0.06 -1.96
C VAL A 11 5.16 1.38 -2.09
N TYR A 12 5.43 1.76 -3.34
CA TYR A 12 6.04 3.02 -3.74
C TYR A 12 5.16 3.71 -4.78
N ARG A 13 5.15 5.05 -4.79
CA ARG A 13 4.45 5.88 -5.76
C ARG A 13 5.43 6.79 -6.49
N SER A 14 5.16 7.02 -7.77
CA SER A 14 5.77 8.07 -8.56
C SER A 14 4.69 9.03 -9.03
N ASP A 15 5.00 10.33 -8.99
CA ASP A 15 4.14 11.41 -9.49
C ASP A 15 4.68 12.00 -10.82
N ASP A 16 5.76 11.42 -11.37
CA ASP A 16 6.51 11.95 -12.53
C ASP A 16 6.75 10.90 -13.64
N GLY A 17 5.88 9.88 -13.71
CA GLY A 17 5.96 8.83 -14.73
C GLY A 17 7.07 7.81 -14.50
N GLY A 18 7.53 7.66 -13.25
CA GLY A 18 8.50 6.65 -12.81
C GLY A 18 9.94 7.13 -12.77
N GLN A 19 10.19 8.44 -12.89
CA GLN A 19 11.54 9.02 -12.79
C GLN A 19 12.01 9.06 -11.33
N THR A 20 11.11 9.42 -10.41
CA THR A 20 11.34 9.36 -8.96
C THR A 20 10.24 8.56 -8.27
N TRP A 21 10.63 7.90 -7.17
CA TRP A 21 9.76 7.03 -6.39
C TRP A 21 9.83 7.39 -4.92
N GLN A 22 8.67 7.44 -4.26
CA GLN A 22 8.51 7.76 -2.86
C GLN A 22 7.79 6.60 -2.17
N ALA A 23 8.31 6.18 -1.02
CA ALA A 23 7.71 5.08 -0.26
C ALA A 23 6.38 5.51 0.37
N THR A 24 5.32 4.72 0.19
CA THR A 24 3.96 5.05 0.66
C THR A 24 3.57 4.29 1.92
N ALA A 25 4.50 4.05 2.84
CA ALA A 25 4.32 3.10 3.94
C ALA A 25 3.33 3.51 5.04
N GLN A 26 2.69 4.67 4.97
CA GLN A 26 1.76 5.06 6.01
C GLN A 26 0.54 4.11 5.99
N GLY A 27 0.47 3.21 6.96
CA GLY A 27 -0.63 2.26 7.15
C GLY A 27 -0.47 0.89 6.48
N ILE A 28 0.64 0.63 5.77
CA ILE A 28 1.02 -0.72 5.34
C ILE A 28 2.08 -1.25 6.29
N GLU A 29 1.68 -2.19 7.14
CA GLU A 29 2.57 -2.85 8.12
C GLU A 29 3.36 -4.02 7.53
N LYS A 30 3.15 -4.31 6.24
CA LYS A 30 3.69 -5.49 5.56
C LYS A 30 4.74 -5.09 4.52
N PRO A 31 5.92 -5.74 4.50
CA PRO A 31 6.96 -5.42 3.53
C PRO A 31 6.66 -5.96 2.12
N SER A 32 5.69 -6.87 1.97
CA SER A 32 5.39 -7.53 0.69
C SER A 32 3.92 -7.36 0.31
N ILE A 33 3.71 -6.87 -0.91
CA ILE A 33 2.42 -6.76 -1.59
C ILE A 33 2.50 -7.59 -2.88
N GLN A 34 1.52 -8.45 -3.10
CA GLN A 34 1.47 -9.36 -4.26
C GLN A 34 0.63 -8.81 -5.42
N ALA A 35 -0.30 -7.90 -5.14
CA ALA A 35 -1.16 -7.30 -6.15
C ALA A 35 -1.54 -5.86 -5.81
N LEU A 36 -1.65 -5.04 -6.85
CA LEU A 36 -2.13 -3.66 -6.80
C LEU A 36 -3.21 -3.45 -7.87
N ALA A 37 -4.27 -2.73 -7.51
CA ALA A 37 -5.33 -2.36 -8.44
C ALA A 37 -5.80 -0.92 -8.17
N LEU A 38 -6.17 -0.21 -9.24
CA LEU A 38 -6.74 1.13 -9.19
C LEU A 38 -8.21 1.08 -9.64
N ASP A 39 -9.08 1.86 -8.99
CA ASP A 39 -10.46 2.01 -9.42
C ASP A 39 -10.52 2.94 -10.66
N PRO A 40 -10.93 2.44 -11.85
CA PRO A 40 -10.95 3.26 -13.06
C PRO A 40 -11.99 4.39 -13.01
N ARG A 41 -12.96 4.33 -12.08
CA ARG A 41 -13.97 5.37 -11.88
C ARG A 41 -13.53 6.40 -10.84
N GLN A 42 -12.58 6.06 -9.97
CA GLN A 42 -12.05 6.91 -8.91
C GLN A 42 -10.54 6.73 -8.79
N PRO A 43 -9.73 7.44 -9.61
CA PRO A 43 -8.29 7.20 -9.69
C PRO A 43 -7.49 7.40 -8.40
N GLN A 44 -8.05 8.09 -7.40
CA GLN A 44 -7.45 8.21 -6.07
C GLN A 44 -7.68 6.96 -5.19
N ARG A 45 -8.54 6.04 -5.61
CA ARG A 45 -8.86 4.82 -4.89
C ARG A 45 -8.03 3.65 -5.42
N LEU A 46 -7.24 3.07 -4.52
CA LEU A 46 -6.33 1.95 -4.82
C LEU A 46 -6.46 0.84 -3.79
N TYR A 47 -6.19 -0.38 -4.23
CA TYR A 47 -6.22 -1.60 -3.43
C TYR A 47 -4.86 -2.28 -3.47
N ALA A 48 -4.39 -2.77 -2.32
CA ALA A 48 -3.18 -3.56 -2.21
C ALA A 48 -3.46 -4.85 -1.44
N ALA A 49 -3.04 -5.99 -1.99
CA ALA A 49 -3.21 -7.30 -1.36
C ALA A 49 -1.85 -7.84 -0.89
N ALA A 50 -1.76 -8.22 0.38
CA ALA A 50 -0.60 -8.90 0.94
C ALA A 50 -0.74 -10.44 0.79
N PRO A 51 0.38 -11.19 0.84
CA PRO A 51 0.37 -12.66 0.75
C PRO A 51 -0.45 -13.37 1.84
N ASP A 52 -0.62 -12.75 3.01
CA ASP A 52 -1.35 -13.31 4.16
C ASP A 52 -2.87 -13.06 4.11
N GLY A 53 -3.37 -12.51 3.00
CA GLY A 53 -4.78 -12.21 2.81
C GLY A 53 -5.23 -10.85 3.36
N ALA A 54 -4.32 -10.03 3.90
CA ALA A 54 -4.65 -8.64 4.23
C ALA A 54 -4.90 -7.81 2.97
N LEU A 55 -6.01 -7.06 2.99
CA LEU A 55 -6.41 -6.12 1.95
C LEU A 55 -6.34 -4.70 2.49
N TYR A 56 -5.59 -3.85 1.82
CA TYR A 56 -5.45 -2.44 2.14
C TYR A 56 -6.18 -1.59 1.11
N LEU A 57 -6.74 -0.48 1.57
CA LEU A 57 -7.38 0.53 0.75
C LEU A 57 -6.66 1.87 0.95
N SER A 58 -6.40 2.55 -0.16
CA SER A 58 -6.10 3.98 -0.20
C SER A 58 -7.25 4.71 -0.90
N GLU A 59 -7.59 5.88 -0.41
CA GLU A 59 -8.58 6.79 -1.04
C GLU A 59 -7.94 8.14 -1.42
N ASP A 60 -6.62 8.27 -1.28
CA ASP A 60 -5.85 9.51 -1.41
C ASP A 60 -4.65 9.36 -2.36
N GLY A 61 -4.79 8.48 -3.36
CA GLY A 61 -3.76 8.26 -4.38
C GLY A 61 -2.51 7.58 -3.82
N ALA A 62 -2.68 6.58 -2.96
CA ALA A 62 -1.61 5.87 -2.26
C ALA A 62 -0.77 6.75 -1.34
N SER A 63 -1.28 7.89 -0.87
CA SER A 63 -0.55 8.70 0.13
C SER A 63 -0.63 8.01 1.51
N SER A 64 -1.77 7.43 1.83
CA SER A 64 -1.99 6.62 3.02
C SER A 64 -2.86 5.40 2.72
N TRP A 65 -2.72 4.39 3.58
CA TRP A 65 -3.43 3.12 3.47
C TRP A 65 -4.13 2.80 4.79
N ARG A 66 -5.26 2.12 4.71
CA ARG A 66 -5.92 1.50 5.87
C ARG A 66 -6.20 0.04 5.60
N LEU A 67 -6.15 -0.77 6.64
CA LEU A 67 -6.60 -2.15 6.56
C LEU A 67 -8.11 -2.17 6.27
N LEU A 68 -8.50 -2.74 5.15
CA LEU A 68 -9.90 -2.88 4.73
C LEU A 68 -10.47 -4.22 5.21
N ALA A 69 -9.70 -5.30 5.09
CA ALA A 69 -10.06 -6.64 5.53
C ALA A 69 -8.80 -7.47 5.77
N GLY A 70 -8.87 -8.47 6.64
CA GLY A 70 -7.76 -9.36 6.95
C GLY A 70 -7.74 -9.80 8.41
N THR A 71 -6.82 -10.68 8.77
CA THR A 71 -6.69 -11.26 10.12
C THR A 71 -6.42 -10.23 11.23
N GLY A 72 -5.97 -9.02 10.88
CA GLY A 72 -5.84 -7.88 11.79
C GLY A 72 -7.06 -6.95 11.88
N ALA A 73 -8.08 -7.10 11.01
CA ALA A 73 -9.21 -6.17 10.91
C ALA A 73 -10.26 -6.34 12.04
N VAL A 74 -10.10 -7.37 12.88
CA VAL A 74 -10.98 -7.65 14.03
C VAL A 74 -10.66 -6.84 15.29
N ALA A 75 -9.65 -5.95 15.26
CA ALA A 75 -9.28 -5.14 16.43
C ALA A 75 -9.34 -3.63 16.13
N ALA A 76 -10.54 -3.09 15.95
CA ALA A 76 -10.82 -1.68 16.19
C ALA A 76 -12.33 -1.51 16.47
N ARG A 77 -12.69 -1.57 17.75
CA ARG A 77 -13.91 -0.97 18.30
C ARG A 77 -13.48 0.05 19.34
#